data_AF-A0A8S3GYC6-F1
#
_entry.id   AF-A0A8S3GYC6-F1
#
_cell.length_a   1.000
_cell.length_b   1.000
_cell.length_c   1.000
_cell.angle_alpha   90.00
_cell.angle_beta   90.00
_cell.angle_gamma   90.00
#
_symmetry.space_group_name_H-M   'P 1'
#
loop_
_entity.id
_entity.type
_entity.pdbx_description
1 polymer ?
#
loop_
_entity_poly.entity_id
_entity_poly.type
_entity_poly.pdbx_seq_one_letter_code
_entity_poly.pdbx_strand_id
1 'polypeptide(L)'
;MKIGKKLLAKMPENYRNDNIISTSAIDMLMKFGDVESAERMFRSIKAKDANIYGALMNGYNLNGESWKCFKIFEEMKEKDIIPDEIEWNILIGACSK
;
A
#
# COMPACT_ATOMS: atom_id res chain seq x y z
N MET A 1 2.76 -3.64 17.54
CA MET A 1 3.00 -2.36 16.84
C MET A 1 4.43 -1.78 17.00
N LYS A 2 5.01 -1.66 18.22
CA LYS A 2 6.35 -1.00 18.40
C LYS A 2 7.51 -1.65 17.64
N ILE A 3 7.48 -2.96 17.41
CA ILE A 3 8.59 -3.69 16.74
C ILE A 3 8.63 -3.36 15.24
N GLY A 4 7.48 -3.34 14.57
CA GLY A 4 7.38 -3.00 13.14
C GLY A 4 8.00 -1.67 12.78
N LYS A 5 7.55 -0.61 13.46
CA LYS A 5 8.11 0.74 13.27
C LYS A 5 9.60 0.80 13.59
N LYS A 6 10.07 0.08 14.61
CA LYS A 6 11.51 0.01 14.95
C LYS A 6 12.33 -0.70 13.86
N LEU A 7 11.78 -1.72 13.22
CA LEU A 7 12.43 -2.39 12.09
C LEU A 7 12.48 -1.47 10.87
N LEU A 8 11.37 -0.80 10.55
CA LEU A 8 11.33 0.18 9.46
C LEU A 8 12.28 1.37 9.68
N ALA A 9 12.42 1.87 10.92
CA ALA A 9 13.37 2.92 11.25
C ALA A 9 14.84 2.51 11.10
N LYS A 10 15.12 1.20 11.13
CA LYS A 10 16.47 0.64 10.93
C LYS A 10 16.71 0.20 9.49
N MET A 11 15.70 0.28 8.63
CA MET A 11 15.78 -0.18 7.26
C MET A 11 16.71 0.74 6.45
N PRO A 12 17.79 0.21 5.86
CA PRO A 12 18.68 1.01 5.03
C PRO A 12 17.95 1.67 3.84
N GLU A 13 18.35 2.90 3.50
CA GLU A 13 17.68 3.71 2.46
C GLU A 13 17.60 3.01 1.09
N ASN A 14 18.57 2.16 0.75
CA ASN A 14 18.57 1.41 -0.50
C ASN A 14 17.39 0.43 -0.62
N TYR A 15 16.85 -0.07 0.49
CA TYR A 15 15.69 -0.97 0.46
C TYR A 15 14.37 -0.24 0.25
N ARG A 16 14.31 1.10 0.33
CA ARG A 16 13.12 1.86 -0.09
C ARG A 16 12.91 1.83 -1.60
N ASN A 17 13.94 1.45 -2.37
CA ASN A 17 13.84 1.22 -3.80
C ASN A 17 13.53 -0.25 -4.14
N ASP A 18 13.42 -1.13 -3.13
CA ASP A 18 12.96 -2.49 -3.29
C ASP A 18 11.44 -2.54 -3.11
N ASN A 19 10.72 -2.88 -4.17
CA ASN A 19 9.26 -2.90 -4.16
C ASN A 19 8.70 -3.99 -3.23
N ILE A 20 9.38 -5.11 -3.06
CA ILE A 20 8.92 -6.21 -2.21
C ILE A 20 8.96 -5.76 -0.75
N ILE A 21 10.07 -5.17 -0.32
CA ILE A 21 10.20 -4.74 1.07
C ILE A 21 9.32 -3.52 1.34
N SER A 22 9.20 -2.61 0.38
CA SER A 22 8.32 -1.45 0.50
C SER A 22 6.84 -1.83 0.55
N THR A 23 6.41 -2.80 -0.26
CA THR A 23 5.06 -3.38 -0.20
C THR A 23 4.79 -3.99 1.16
N SER A 24 5.72 -4.80 1.67
CA SER A 24 5.60 -5.44 2.99
C SER A 24 5.53 -4.42 4.14
N ALA A 25 6.29 -3.34 4.03
CA ALA A 25 6.27 -2.24 4.98
C ALA A 25 4.93 -1.49 4.99
N ILE A 26 4.40 -1.17 3.81
CA ILE A 26 3.09 -0.52 3.65
C ILE A 26 1.99 -1.43 4.21
N ASP A 27 1.95 -2.70 3.82
CA ASP A 27 0.98 -3.68 4.32
C ASP A 27 1.01 -3.78 5.84
N MET A 28 2.22 -3.85 6.43
CA MET A 28 2.39 -3.86 7.88
C MET A 28 1.84 -2.59 8.53
N LEU A 29 2.19 -1.41 8.03
CA LEU A 29 1.74 -0.14 8.59
C LEU A 29 0.21 -0.02 8.53
N MET A 30 -0.40 -0.38 7.40
CA MET A 30 -1.85 -0.37 7.22
C MET A 30 -2.55 -1.36 8.16
N LYS A 31 -2.04 -2.59 8.31
CA LYS A 31 -2.60 -3.59 9.26
C LYS A 31 -2.59 -3.13 10.71
N PHE A 32 -1.68 -2.22 11.08
CA PHE A 32 -1.62 -1.62 12.42
C PHE A 32 -2.32 -0.26 12.53
N GLY A 33 -2.99 0.19 11.47
CA GLY A 33 -3.70 1.46 11.45
C GLY A 33 -2.81 2.71 11.42
N ASP A 34 -1.51 2.56 11.13
CA ASP A 34 -0.62 3.69 10.89
C ASP A 34 -0.69 4.13 9.43
N VAL A 35 -1.89 4.56 9.03
CA VAL A 35 -2.23 4.94 7.65
C VAL A 35 -1.34 6.08 7.16
N GLU A 36 -1.09 7.09 8.01
CA GLU A 36 -0.29 8.25 7.65
C GLU A 36 1.16 7.87 7.26
N SER A 37 1.79 6.96 8.01
CA SER A 37 3.14 6.50 7.67
C SER A 37 3.16 5.62 6.43
N ALA A 38 2.13 4.79 6.22
CA ALA A 38 1.98 3.99 5.02
C ALA A 38 1.84 4.88 3.78
N GLU A 39 0.99 5.92 3.85
CA GLU A 39 0.82 6.91 2.79
C GLU A 39 2.14 7.64 2.50
N ARG A 40 2.87 8.11 3.52
CA ARG A 40 4.18 8.74 3.33
C ARG A 40 5.17 7.82 2.61
N MET A 41 5.23 6.55 3.02
CA MET A 41 6.13 5.58 2.40
C MET A 41 5.71 5.27 0.96
N PHE A 42 4.42 5.07 0.71
CA PHE A 42 3.90 4.94 -0.65
C PHE A 42 4.33 6.13 -1.51
N ARG A 43 4.17 7.37 -1.03
CA ARG A 43 4.55 8.58 -1.78
C ARG A 43 6.05 8.67 -2.04
N SER A 44 6.92 8.13 -1.18
CA SER A 44 8.38 8.19 -1.37
C SER A 44 8.93 7.20 -2.41
N ILE A 45 8.21 6.12 -2.72
CA ILE A 45 8.63 5.14 -3.72
C ILE A 45 8.53 5.74 -5.12
N LYS A 46 9.63 5.75 -5.88
CA LYS A 46 9.67 6.34 -7.23
C LYS A 46 9.01 5.45 -8.28
N ALA A 47 9.40 4.18 -8.34
CA ALA A 47 8.90 3.21 -9.31
C ALA A 47 7.97 2.22 -8.59
N LYS A 48 6.67 2.43 -8.71
CA LYS A 48 5.66 1.57 -8.09
C LYS A 48 5.18 0.52 -9.09
N ASP A 49 4.89 -0.67 -8.60
CA ASP A 49 4.20 -1.74 -9.33
C ASP A 49 2.81 -1.99 -8.74
N ALA A 50 2.05 -2.90 -9.35
CA ALA A 50 0.69 -3.24 -8.92
C ALA A 50 0.63 -3.64 -7.44
N ASN A 51 1.58 -4.43 -6.96
CA ASN A 51 1.62 -4.89 -5.56
C ASN A 51 1.71 -3.73 -4.56
N ILE A 52 2.51 -2.69 -4.85
CA ILE A 52 2.60 -1.51 -3.98
C ILE A 52 1.25 -0.78 -3.89
N TYR A 53 0.52 -0.67 -5.00
CA TYR A 53 -0.84 -0.12 -5.01
C TYR A 53 -1.81 -1.02 -4.26
N GLY A 54 -1.77 -2.33 -4.50
CA GLY A 54 -2.60 -3.33 -3.83
C GLY A 54 -2.45 -3.32 -2.31
N ALA A 55 -1.23 -3.20 -1.79
CA ALA A 55 -0.99 -3.12 -0.35
C ALA A 55 -1.67 -1.89 0.29
N LEU A 56 -1.59 -0.72 -0.35
CA LEU A 56 -2.23 0.49 0.16
C LEU A 56 -3.77 0.41 0.02
N MET A 57 -4.27 -0.07 -1.12
CA MET A 57 -5.69 -0.26 -1.39
C MET A 57 -6.35 -1.21 -0.37
N ASN A 58 -5.76 -2.39 -0.17
CA ASN A 58 -6.24 -3.35 0.82
C ASN A 58 -6.19 -2.76 2.23
N GLY A 59 -5.13 -2.02 2.53
CA GLY A 59 -4.99 -1.29 3.77
C GLY A 59 -6.17 -0.35 4.05
N TYR A 60 -6.63 0.42 3.08
CA TYR A 60 -7.79 1.30 3.27
C TYR A 60 -9.07 0.53 3.55
N ASN A 61 -9.28 -0.60 2.85
CA ASN A 61 -10.40 -1.48 3.15
C ASN A 61 -10.35 -2.00 4.59
N LEU A 62 -9.16 -2.34 5.12
CA LEU A 62 -8.98 -2.80 6.50
C LEU A 62 -9.23 -1.70 7.53
N ASN A 63 -8.95 -0.45 7.19
CA ASN A 63 -9.10 0.71 8.08
C ASN A 63 -10.46 1.42 7.95
N GLY A 64 -11.43 0.82 7.23
CA GLY A 64 -12.78 1.38 7.06
C GLY A 64 -12.85 2.57 6.11
N GLU A 65 -11.81 2.80 5.31
CA GLU A 65 -11.71 3.91 4.35
C GLU A 65 -11.84 3.42 2.90
N SER A 66 -12.75 2.48 2.62
CA SER A 66 -12.87 1.81 1.32
C SER A 66 -12.96 2.77 0.12
N TRP A 67 -13.50 3.98 0.29
CA TRP A 67 -13.55 4.98 -0.78
C TRP A 67 -12.14 5.40 -1.27
N LYS A 68 -11.12 5.39 -0.39
CA LYS A 68 -9.73 5.67 -0.74
C LYS A 68 -9.10 4.54 -1.57
N CYS A 69 -9.60 3.31 -1.45
CA CYS A 69 -9.19 2.20 -2.32
C CYS A 69 -9.42 2.56 -3.79
N PHE A 70 -10.63 3.03 -4.13
CA PHE A 70 -10.96 3.45 -5.50
C PHE A 70 -10.13 4.66 -5.96
N LYS A 71 -9.84 5.61 -5.05
CA LYS A 71 -8.96 6.75 -5.37
C LYS A 71 -7.55 6.30 -5.75
N ILE A 72 -6.99 5.33 -5.03
CA ILE A 72 -5.66 4.78 -5.35
C ILE A 72 -5.69 3.97 -6.65
N PHE A 73 -6.78 3.27 -6.93
CA PHE A 73 -6.96 2.59 -8.21
C PHE A 73 -7.02 3.55 -9.40
N GLU A 74 -7.68 4.70 -9.28
CA GLU A 74 -7.64 5.73 -10.33
C GLU A 74 -6.21 6.29 -10.51
N GLU A 75 -5.46 6.54 -9.42
CA GLU A 75 -4.05 6.94 -9.52
C GLU A 75 -3.18 5.85 -10.20
N MET A 76 -3.50 4.57 -9.99
CA MET A 76 -2.83 3.45 -10.64
C MET A 76 -3.04 3.46 -12.15
N LYS A 77 -4.29 3.68 -12.59
CA LYS A 77 -4.68 3.78 -14.00
C LYS A 77 -4.03 4.99 -14.69
N GLU A 78 -4.00 6.15 -14.02
CA GLU A 78 -3.35 7.36 -14.54
C GLU A 78 -1.85 7.18 -14.82
N LYS A 79 -1.22 6.16 -14.23
CA LYS A 79 0.19 5.80 -14.45
C LYS A 79 0.39 4.60 -15.36
N ASP A 80 -0.65 4.16 -16.06
CA ASP A 80 -0.63 3.01 -16.96
C ASP A 80 -0.17 1.71 -16.25
N ILE A 81 -0.41 1.60 -14.94
CA ILE A 81 -0.12 0.39 -14.17
C ILE A 81 -1.36 -0.49 -14.19
N ILE A 82 -1.21 -1.69 -14.74
CA ILE A 82 -2.31 -2.64 -14.91
C ILE A 82 -2.46 -3.45 -13.61
N PRO A 83 -3.68 -3.54 -13.03
CA PRO A 83 -3.93 -4.39 -11.87
C PRO A 83 -3.92 -5.86 -12.24
N ASP A 84 -3.32 -6.68 -11.37
CA ASP A 84 -3.35 -8.13 -11.46
C ASP A 84 -4.57 -8.69 -10.71
N GLU A 85 -4.67 -10.02 -10.64
CA GLU A 85 -5.75 -10.74 -9.95
C GLU A 85 -5.95 -10.26 -8.49
N ILE A 86 -4.84 -9.94 -7.80
CA ILE A 86 -4.85 -9.52 -6.41
C ILE A 86 -5.55 -8.17 -6.25
N GLU A 87 -5.17 -7.16 -7.04
CA GLU A 87 -5.77 -5.83 -6.98
C GLU A 87 -7.25 -5.85 -7.38
N TRP A 88 -7.63 -6.67 -8.35
CA TRP A 88 -9.03 -6.86 -8.71
C TRP A 88 -9.86 -7.46 -7.57
N ASN A 89 -9.33 -8.48 -6.87
CA ASN A 89 -9.98 -9.05 -5.70
C ASN A 89 -10.16 -8.01 -4.57
N ILE A 90 -9.17 -7.14 -4.37
CA ILE A 90 -9.24 -6.04 -3.40
C ILE A 90 -10.34 -5.03 -3.76
N LEU A 91 -10.48 -4.68 -5.04
CA LEU A 91 -11.54 -3.78 -5.53
C LEU A 91 -12.94 -4.36 -5.35
N ILE A 92 -13.14 -5.62 -5.75
CA ILE A 92 -14.42 -6.31 -5.59
C ILE A 92 -14.80 -6.41 -4.11
N GLY A 93 -13.82 -6.73 -3.25
CA GLY A 93 -14.00 -6.74 -1.81
C GLY A 93 -14.37 -5.37 -1.24
N ALA A 94 -13.85 -4.27 -1.80
CA ALA A 94 -14.21 -2.91 -1.38
C ALA A 94 -15.68 -2.56 -1.66
N CYS A 95 -16.27 -3.11 -2.73
CA CYS A 95 -17.68 -2.91 -3.08
C CYS A 95 -18.67 -3.68 -2.18
N SER A 96 -18.16 -4.66 -1.42
CA SER A 96 -18.99 -5.57 -0.61
C SER A 96 -19.06 -5.17 0.86
N LYS A 97 -18.54 -3.98 1.21
CA LYS A 97 -18.48 -3.45 2.57
C LYS A 97 -19.45 -2.30 2.79
#